data_AF-A0A966J769-F1
#
_entry.id   AF-A0A966J769-F1
#
_cell.length_a   1.000
_cell.length_b   1.000
_cell.length_c   1.000
_cell.angle_alpha   90.00
_cell.angle_beta   90.00
_cell.angle_gamma   90.00
#
_symmetry.space_group_name_H-M   'P 1'
#
loop_
_entity.id
_entity.type
_entity.pdbx_description
1 polymer ?
#
loop_
_entity_poly.entity_id
_entity_poly.type
_entity_poly.pdbx_seq_one_letter_code
_entity_poly.pdbx_strand_id
1 'polypeptide(L)'
;MHEPIEFDGRSAALLQAAERCRQQLARANSDPQLTHDERQALLGALLADVGGGGWIETPFTCEFGVNLRVGARTFVNRNCQFHDTAPITIGDDVLVGPGVQI
;
A
#
# COMPACT_ATOMS: atom_id res chain seq x y z
N MET A 1 10.83 -10.55 30.11
CA MET A 1 11.86 -10.12 29.14
C MET A 1 11.48 -10.77 27.82
N HIS A 2 11.03 -10.00 26.83
CA HIS A 2 10.76 -10.55 25.51
C HIS A 2 12.08 -10.58 24.76
N GLU A 3 12.52 -11.76 24.31
CA GLU A 3 13.64 -11.86 23.39
C GLU A 3 13.28 -11.06 22.13
N PRO A 4 14.19 -10.21 21.62
CA PRO A 4 13.96 -9.53 20.35
C PRO A 4 13.85 -10.60 19.27
N ILE A 5 12.71 -10.65 18.59
CA ILE A 5 12.57 -11.44 17.37
C ILE A 5 13.53 -10.81 16.35
N GLU A 6 14.51 -11.58 15.91
CA GLU A 6 15.48 -11.13 14.91
C GLU A 6 14.74 -10.83 13.60
N PHE A 7 14.74 -9.55 13.20
CA PHE A 7 14.17 -9.15 11.91
C PHE A 7 15.10 -9.63 10.79
N ASP A 8 14.75 -10.75 10.17
CA ASP A 8 15.36 -11.18 8.91
C ASP A 8 14.54 -10.63 7.74
N GLY A 9 14.92 -9.45 7.25
CA GLY A 9 14.34 -8.82 6.06
C GLY A 9 14.45 -9.65 4.78
N ARG A 10 15.12 -10.80 4.81
CA ARG A 10 15.25 -11.74 3.69
C ARG A 10 14.57 -13.09 3.97
N SER A 11 13.76 -13.17 5.01
CA SER A 11 12.97 -14.38 5.27
C SER A 11 12.09 -14.69 4.06
N ALA A 12 11.94 -15.98 3.74
CA ALA A 12 11.18 -16.42 2.58
C ALA A 12 9.74 -15.87 2.58
N ALA A 13 9.13 -15.71 3.76
CA ALA A 13 7.80 -15.15 3.92
C ALA A 13 7.73 -13.67 3.52
N LEU A 14 8.71 -12.84 3.95
CA LEU A 14 8.78 -11.43 3.58
C LEU A 14 9.07 -11.28 2.08
N LEU A 15 10.00 -12.05 1.53
CA LEU A 15 10.29 -12.03 0.09
C LEU A 15 9.06 -12.40 -0.76
N GLN A 16 8.29 -13.41 -0.33
CA GLN A 16 7.04 -13.75 -1.01
C GLN A 16 5.98 -12.64 -0.88
N ALA A 17 5.88 -11.97 0.27
CA ALA A 17 4.97 -10.85 0.45
C ALA A 17 5.34 -9.66 -0.45
N ALA A 18 6.61 -9.27 -0.47
CA ALA A 18 7.12 -8.21 -1.33
C ALA A 18 6.89 -8.53 -2.81
N GLU A 19 7.14 -9.78 -3.23
CA GLU A 19 6.92 -10.20 -4.61
C GLU A 19 5.45 -10.08 -5.03
N ARG A 20 4.52 -10.54 -4.18
CA ARG A 20 3.08 -10.40 -4.43
C ARG A 20 2.69 -8.94 -4.53
N CYS A 21 3.15 -8.11 -3.59
CA CYS A 21 2.88 -6.67 -3.56
C CYS A 21 3.35 -6.00 -4.85
N ARG A 22 4.60 -6.24 -5.23
CA ARG A 22 5.23 -5.69 -6.44
C ARG A 22 4.47 -6.10 -7.71
N GLN A 23 4.00 -7.34 -7.82
CA GLN A 23 3.22 -7.80 -8.97
C GLN A 23 1.86 -7.10 -9.07
N GLN A 24 1.14 -6.97 -7.96
CA GLN A 24 -0.16 -6.28 -7.94
C GLN A 24 -0.01 -4.79 -8.25
N LEU A 25 1.00 -4.13 -7.67
CA LEU A 25 1.30 -2.72 -7.95
C LEU A 25 1.77 -2.49 -9.38
N ALA A 26 2.58 -3.39 -9.96
CA ALA A 26 2.96 -3.30 -11.36
C ALA A 26 1.73 -3.32 -12.29
N ARG A 27 0.77 -4.20 -12.02
CA ARG A 27 -0.51 -4.24 -12.73
C ARG A 27 -1.31 -2.95 -12.50
N ALA A 28 -1.53 -2.58 -11.25
CA ALA A 28 -2.32 -1.40 -10.87
C ALA A 28 -1.72 -0.09 -11.40
N ASN A 29 -0.40 0.01 -11.57
CA ASN A 29 0.28 1.22 -12.04
C ASN A 29 0.40 1.32 -13.56
N SER A 30 0.38 0.19 -14.29
CA SER A 30 0.80 0.19 -15.70
C SER A 30 -0.17 -0.46 -16.67
N ASP A 31 -1.16 -1.23 -16.21
CA ASP A 31 -2.15 -1.86 -17.09
C ASP A 31 -3.14 -0.80 -17.61
N PRO A 32 -3.16 -0.47 -18.93
CA PRO A 32 -4.06 0.54 -19.47
C PRO A 32 -5.51 0.06 -19.59
N GLN A 33 -5.77 -1.24 -19.44
CA GLN A 33 -7.12 -1.81 -19.54
C GLN A 33 -7.91 -1.65 -18.24
N LEU A 34 -7.23 -1.44 -17.11
CA LEU A 34 -7.88 -1.22 -15.82
C LEU A 34 -8.53 0.16 -15.77
N THR A 35 -9.83 0.16 -15.52
CA THR A 35 -10.59 1.32 -15.07
C THR A 35 -10.10 1.81 -13.70
N HIS A 36 -10.56 2.99 -13.29
CA HIS A 36 -10.21 3.52 -11.99
C HIS A 36 -10.71 2.62 -10.85
N ASP A 37 -11.97 2.17 -10.92
CA ASP A 37 -12.57 1.32 -9.89
C ASP A 37 -11.87 -0.03 -9.77
N GLU A 38 -11.41 -0.61 -10.89
CA GLU A 38 -10.63 -1.85 -10.85
C GLU A 38 -9.26 -1.66 -10.20
N ARG A 39 -8.62 -0.48 -10.37
CA ARG A 39 -7.39 -0.15 -9.63
C ARG A 39 -7.67 -0.02 -8.14
N GLN A 40 -8.75 0.66 -7.75
CA GLN A 40 -9.13 0.77 -6.34
C GLN A 40 -9.44 -0.60 -5.74
N ALA A 41 -10.12 -1.50 -6.47
CA ALA A 41 -10.38 -2.86 -6.01
C ALA A 41 -9.08 -3.66 -5.82
N LEU A 42 -8.12 -3.54 -6.72
CA LEU A 42 -6.80 -4.17 -6.58
C LEU A 42 -6.03 -3.64 -5.37
N LEU A 43 -6.03 -2.31 -5.17
CA LEU A 43 -5.36 -1.68 -4.03
C LEU A 43 -6.05 -2.03 -2.71
N GLY A 44 -7.38 -2.07 -2.67
CA GLY A 44 -8.15 -2.50 -1.51
C GLY A 44 -7.94 -3.98 -1.16
N ALA A 45 -7.65 -4.84 -2.14
CA ALA A 45 -7.29 -6.24 -1.91
C ALA A 45 -5.83 -6.43 -1.47
N LEU A 46 -4.94 -5.49 -1.80
CA LEU A 46 -3.52 -5.52 -1.47
C LEU A 46 -3.23 -4.96 -0.07
N LEU A 47 -3.87 -3.85 0.28
CA LEU A 47 -3.63 -3.11 1.51
C LEU A 47 -4.33 -3.74 2.72
N ALA A 48 -3.84 -3.45 3.92
CA ALA A 48 -4.46 -3.95 5.14
C ALA A 48 -5.89 -3.43 5.34
N ASP A 49 -6.12 -2.17 4.97
CA ASP A 49 -7.44 -1.54 4.96
C ASP A 49 -7.46 -0.30 4.07
N VAL A 50 -8.58 -0.09 3.38
CA VAL A 50 -8.93 1.16 2.70
C VAL A 50 -10.36 1.50 3.10
N GLY A 51 -10.50 2.48 3.98
CA GLY A 51 -11.78 2.92 4.51
C GLY A 51 -12.72 3.44 3.41
N GLY A 52 -14.02 3.45 3.70
CA GLY A 52 -15.04 3.86 2.74
C GLY A 52 -14.79 5.26 2.15
N GLY A 53 -14.82 5.36 0.82
CA GLY A 53 -14.51 6.59 0.09
C GLY A 53 -13.03 6.97 0.08
N GLY A 54 -12.14 6.09 0.58
CA GLY A 54 -10.71 6.20 0.40
C GLY A 54 -10.32 6.04 -1.07
N TRP A 55 -9.31 6.77 -1.51
CA TRP A 55 -8.87 6.81 -2.90
C TRP A 55 -7.36 6.92 -2.98
N ILE A 56 -6.74 5.99 -3.70
CA ILE A 56 -5.29 5.97 -3.90
C ILE A 56 -5.00 6.12 -5.38
N GLU A 57 -4.46 7.27 -5.76
CA GLU A 57 -4.19 7.59 -7.15
C GLU A 57 -2.87 6.96 -7.62
N THR A 58 -2.94 6.18 -8.70
CA THR A 58 -1.77 5.52 -9.29
C THR A 58 -0.97 6.48 -10.18
N PRO A 59 0.37 6.37 -10.26
CA PRO A 59 1.16 5.28 -9.70
C PRO A 59 1.36 5.42 -8.19
N PHE A 60 1.32 4.30 -7.48
CA PHE A 60 1.53 4.19 -6.04
C PHE A 60 2.45 2.99 -5.75
N THR A 61 3.28 3.07 -4.72
CA THR A 61 4.10 1.93 -4.28
C THR A 61 4.08 1.73 -2.76
N CYS A 62 4.18 0.47 -2.35
CA CYS A 62 4.45 0.06 -0.97
C CYS A 62 5.30 -1.23 -0.97
N GLU A 63 5.84 -1.62 0.18
CA GLU A 63 6.76 -2.77 0.27
C GLU A 63 5.98 -4.07 0.36
N PHE A 64 5.01 -4.16 1.28
CA PHE A 64 4.22 -5.36 1.53
C PHE A 64 2.71 -5.13 1.35
N GLY A 65 2.24 -3.91 1.56
CA GLY A 65 0.82 -3.51 1.55
C GLY A 65 0.05 -3.94 2.81
N VAL A 66 0.33 -5.12 3.35
CA VAL A 66 -0.36 -5.74 4.48
C VAL A 66 -0.18 -5.02 5.83
N ASN A 67 0.71 -4.03 5.90
CA ASN A 67 0.92 -3.21 7.10
C ASN A 67 0.36 -1.78 6.94
N LEU A 68 -0.16 -1.44 5.77
CA LEU A 68 -0.64 -0.10 5.45
C LEU A 68 -2.17 -0.03 5.52
N ARG A 69 -2.66 0.88 6.37
CA ARG A 69 -4.08 1.23 6.50
C ARG A 69 -4.32 2.66 6.07
N VAL A 70 -5.35 2.87 5.25
CA VAL A 70 -5.82 4.18 4.81
C VAL A 70 -7.25 4.38 5.28
N GLY A 71 -7.50 5.44 6.07
CA GLY A 71 -8.81 5.74 6.63
C GLY A 71 -9.86 6.15 5.59
N ALA A 72 -11.09 6.35 6.08
CA ALA A 72 -12.23 6.74 5.26
C ALA A 72 -12.08 8.17 4.71
N ARG A 73 -12.58 8.40 3.49
CA ARG A 73 -12.54 9.71 2.80
C ARG A 73 -11.13 10.31 2.67
N THR A 74 -10.13 9.44 2.68
CA THR A 74 -8.72 9.83 2.53
C THR A 74 -8.27 9.71 1.08
N PHE A 75 -7.59 10.73 0.58
CA PHE A 75 -7.05 10.77 -0.77
C PHE A 75 -5.52 10.73 -0.73
N VAL A 76 -4.94 9.70 -1.35
CA VAL A 76 -3.50 9.58 -1.59
C VAL A 76 -3.21 9.92 -3.04
N ASN A 77 -2.40 10.95 -3.27
CA ASN A 77 -2.13 11.43 -4.62
C ASN A 77 -1.04 10.60 -5.32
N ARG A 78 -0.83 10.87 -6.61
CA ARG A 78 0.13 10.18 -7.49
C ARG A 78 1.55 10.20 -6.96
N ASN A 79 2.28 9.16 -7.33
CA ASN A 79 3.70 8.97 -7.06
C ASN A 79 4.05 8.86 -5.56
N CYS A 80 3.08 8.57 -4.70
CA CYS A 80 3.37 8.30 -3.29
C CYS A 80 4.04 6.92 -3.12
N GLN A 81 4.94 6.83 -2.13
CA GLN A 81 5.64 5.59 -1.77
C GLN A 81 5.60 5.40 -0.26
N PHE A 82 4.94 4.34 0.23
CA PHE A 82 4.83 4.08 1.67
C PHE A 82 5.54 2.76 2.01
N HIS A 83 6.70 2.83 2.66
CA HIS A 83 7.58 1.69 2.90
C HIS A 83 7.17 0.95 4.20
N ASP A 84 6.09 0.16 4.09
CA ASP A 84 5.37 -0.47 5.21
C ASP A 84 6.07 -1.70 5.82
N THR A 85 7.37 -1.61 6.07
CA THR A 85 8.13 -2.61 6.83
C THR A 85 7.67 -2.73 8.29
N ALA A 86 7.05 -1.68 8.80
CA ALA A 86 6.28 -1.63 10.04
C ALA A 86 4.88 -1.05 9.75
N PRO A 87 3.92 -1.16 10.69
CA PRO A 87 2.58 -0.61 10.51
C PRO A 87 2.57 0.89 10.16
N ILE A 88 1.87 1.23 9.09
CA ILE A 88 1.55 2.62 8.71
C ILE A 88 0.04 2.78 8.79
N THR A 89 -0.42 3.84 9.46
CA THR A 89 -1.85 4.17 9.53
C THR A 89 -2.05 5.64 9.16
N ILE A 90 -2.77 5.86 8.06
CA ILE A 90 -3.29 7.17 7.70
C ILE A 90 -4.74 7.24 8.20
N GLY A 91 -5.08 8.30 8.93
CA GLY A 91 -6.42 8.48 9.50
C GLY A 91 -7.49 8.80 8.46
N ASP A 92 -8.68 9.13 8.96
CA ASP A 92 -9.82 9.57 8.15
C ASP A 92 -9.65 11.04 7.71
N ASP A 93 -10.27 11.41 6.59
CA ASP A 93 -10.34 12.78 6.07
C ASP A 93 -8.95 13.41 5.79
N VAL A 94 -7.99 12.60 5.37
CA VAL A 94 -6.61 13.05 5.07
C VAL A 94 -6.43 13.29 3.57
N LEU A 95 -5.68 14.34 3.22
CA LEU A 95 -5.16 14.57 1.87
C LEU A 95 -3.64 14.42 1.87
N VAL A 96 -3.12 13.42 1.16
CA VAL A 96 -1.68 13.24 0.97
C VAL A 96 -1.27 13.83 -0.37
N GLY A 97 -0.30 14.75 -0.35
CA GLY A 97 0.22 15.40 -1.57
C GLY A 97 0.93 14.43 -2.52
N PRO A 98 1.19 14.84 -3.77
CA PRO A 98 1.89 14.00 -4.72
C PRO A 98 3.35 13.80 -4.32
N GLY A 99 3.90 12.60 -4.56
CA GLY A 99 5.32 12.31 -4.31
C GLY A 99 5.71 12.16 -2.84
N VAL A 100 4.75 12.05 -1.91
CA VAL A 100 5.03 11.84 -0.49
C VAL A 100 5.65 10.46 -0.28
N GLN A 101 6.68 10.42 0.56
CA GLN A 101 7.39 9.20 0.94
C GLN A 101 7.31 9.05 2.45
N ILE A 102 6.92 7.85 2.92
CA ILE A 102 6.77 7.49 4.33
C ILE A 102 7.57 6.23 4.59
#